data_AF-A0A5B0ELL7-F1
#
_entry.id   AF-A0A5B0ELL7-F1
#
_cell.length_a   1.000
_cell.length_b   1.000
_cell.length_c   1.000
_cell.angle_alpha   90.00
_cell.angle_beta   90.00
_cell.angle_gamma   90.00
#
_symmetry.space_group_name_H-M   'P 1'
#
loop_
_entity.id
_entity.type
_entity.pdbx_description
1 polymer ?
#
loop_
_entity_poly.entity_id
_entity_poly.type
_entity_poly.pdbx_seq_one_letter_code
_entity_poly.pdbx_strand_id
1 'polypeptide(L)'
;MNCGTLYGWEQHKAANTPACKFCKAAKEKHDAGTLVIAAPPQKRVAQCGTPSGAKKHRREHTEMCQPCRDAENGKSRNWKANKNGTTTLGRPVTKPCGTPAAAERHRKNDEPLDEACEAALIKYNAENYQRVKARKKAREAAKQAESLDVAA
;
A
#
# COMPACT_ATOMS: atom_id res chain seq x y z
N MET A 1 19.49 8.07 4.23
CA MET A 1 20.30 9.08 3.50
C MET A 1 21.34 8.35 2.69
N ASN A 2 21.37 8.55 1.36
CA ASN A 2 22.28 7.83 0.46
C ASN A 2 23.64 8.55 0.37
N CYS A 3 24.37 8.60 1.48
CA CYS A 3 25.70 9.21 1.54
C CYS A 3 26.70 8.43 0.66
N GLY A 4 27.71 9.13 0.13
CA GLY A 4 28.71 8.53 -0.77
C GLY A 4 28.29 8.45 -2.24
N THR A 5 27.21 9.13 -2.62
CA THR A 5 26.76 9.28 -4.02
C THR A 5 26.66 10.77 -4.38
N LEU A 6 26.61 11.10 -5.68
CA LEU A 6 26.38 12.48 -6.14
C LEU A 6 25.05 13.04 -5.61
N TYR A 7 24.03 12.18 -5.59
CA TYR A 7 22.71 12.50 -5.04
C TYR A 7 22.77 12.85 -3.54
N GLY A 8 23.58 12.14 -2.77
CA GLY A 8 23.82 12.47 -1.36
C GLY A 8 24.49 13.83 -1.17
N TRP A 9 25.39 14.24 -2.06
CA TRP A 9 25.98 15.58 -2.05
C TRP A 9 24.93 16.67 -2.34
N GLU A 10 24.07 16.46 -3.33
CA GLU A 10 22.98 17.39 -3.67
C GLU A 10 21.97 17.54 -2.53
N GLN A 11 21.65 16.46 -1.81
CA GLN A 11 20.79 16.52 -0.64
C GLN A 11 21.38 17.40 0.48
N HIS A 12 22.68 17.27 0.76
CA HIS A 12 23.34 18.13 1.74
C HIS A 12 23.30 19.60 1.32
N LYS A 13 23.55 19.87 0.03
CA LYS A 13 23.47 21.23 -0.55
C LYS A 13 22.06 21.80 -0.46
N ALA A 14 21.03 21.02 -0.79
CA ALA A 14 19.63 21.45 -0.73
C ALA A 14 19.16 21.73 0.72
N ALA A 15 19.67 20.95 1.68
CA ALA A 15 19.35 21.12 3.10
C ALA A 15 20.21 22.18 3.81
N ASN A 16 21.14 22.85 3.11
CA ASN A 16 22.13 23.77 3.70
C ASN A 16 22.94 23.16 4.87
N THR A 17 23.24 21.85 4.79
CA THR A 17 24.04 21.16 5.81
C THR A 17 25.43 20.83 5.28
N PRO A 18 26.48 20.82 6.13
CA PRO A 18 27.81 20.44 5.71
C PRO A 18 27.83 18.99 5.23
N ALA A 19 28.31 18.78 4.01
CA ALA A 19 28.39 17.45 3.42
C ALA A 19 29.43 16.57 4.12
N CYS A 20 29.09 15.31 4.33
CA CYS A 20 30.01 14.33 4.93
C CYS A 20 31.21 14.00 4.04
N LYS A 21 32.26 13.39 4.63
CA LYS A 21 33.51 12.99 3.95
C LYS A 21 33.26 12.14 2.70
N PHE A 22 32.28 11.24 2.74
CA PHE A 22 31.95 10.36 1.61
C PHE A 22 31.31 11.09 0.43
N CYS A 23 30.41 12.05 0.69
CA CYS A 23 29.78 12.85 -0.37
C CYS A 23 30.77 13.81 -1.02
N LYS A 24 31.71 14.37 -0.26
CA LYS A 24 32.84 15.17 -0.79
C LYS A 24 33.70 14.34 -1.74
N ALA A 25 34.16 13.17 -1.30
CA ALA A 25 34.95 12.26 -2.13
C ALA A 25 34.19 11.79 -3.38
N ALA A 26 32.87 11.58 -3.30
CA ALA A 26 32.05 11.25 -4.47
C ALA A 26 31.95 12.42 -5.46
N LYS A 27 31.81 13.66 -4.98
CA LYS A 27 31.79 14.86 -5.84
C LYS A 27 33.14 15.09 -6.52
N GLU A 28 34.24 14.96 -5.79
CA GLU A 28 35.61 15.04 -6.33
C GLU A 28 35.84 14.01 -7.44
N LYS A 29 35.46 12.75 -7.22
CA LYS A 29 35.58 11.70 -8.24
C LYS A 29 34.73 11.97 -9.48
N HIS A 30 33.58 12.62 -9.32
CA HIS A 30 32.71 13.00 -10.42
C HIS A 30 33.29 14.19 -11.21
N ASP A 31 33.79 15.20 -10.51
CA ASP A 31 34.43 16.37 -11.12
C ASP A 31 35.71 15.99 -11.85
N ALA A 32 36.45 15.00 -11.34
CA ALA A 32 37.60 14.41 -11.99
C ALA A 32 37.23 13.47 -13.17
N GLY A 33 35.95 13.26 -13.47
CA GLY A 33 35.51 12.36 -14.55
C GLY A 33 35.76 10.86 -14.29
N THR A 34 36.36 10.51 -13.15
CA THR A 34 36.63 9.11 -12.74
C THR A 34 35.37 8.32 -12.40
N LEU A 35 34.28 8.99 -12.01
CA LEU A 35 32.98 8.33 -11.89
C LEU A 35 32.38 8.15 -13.27
N VAL A 36 32.61 6.97 -13.84
CA VAL A 36 31.82 6.47 -14.97
C VAL A 36 30.41 6.22 -14.44
N ILE A 37 29.54 7.23 -14.57
CA ILE A 37 28.11 7.01 -14.44
C ILE A 37 27.76 6.11 -15.62
N ALA A 38 27.49 4.83 -15.34
CA ALA A 38 26.99 3.92 -16.36
C ALA A 38 25.80 4.60 -17.03
N ALA A 39 25.87 4.79 -18.35
CA ALA A 39 24.79 5.41 -19.10
C ALA A 39 23.48 4.69 -18.71
N PRO A 40 22.40 5.43 -18.43
CA PRO A 40 21.14 4.80 -18.06
C PRO A 40 20.79 3.78 -19.15
N PRO A 41 20.31 2.57 -18.77
CA PRO A 41 19.99 1.56 -19.75
C PRO A 41 19.03 2.17 -20.77
N GLN A 42 19.41 2.12 -22.05
CA GLN A 42 18.61 2.66 -23.14
C GLN A 42 17.20 2.04 -23.03
N LYS A 43 16.17 2.89 -22.92
CA LYS A 43 14.79 2.42 -22.81
C LYS A 43 14.48 1.64 -24.08
N ARG A 44 14.38 0.32 -23.97
CA ARG A 44 13.97 -0.52 -25.10
C ARG A 44 12.61 -0.02 -25.59
N VAL A 45 12.49 0.19 -26.90
CA VAL A 45 11.22 0.57 -27.53
C VAL A 45 10.17 -0.46 -27.13
N ALA A 46 9.04 -0.01 -26.59
CA ALA A 46 7.98 -0.90 -26.16
C ALA A 46 7.42 -1.64 -27.38
N GLN A 47 7.75 -2.93 -27.49
CA GLN A 47 7.23 -3.80 -28.54
C GLN A 47 5.78 -4.19 -28.22
N CYS A 48 4.95 -4.32 -29.25
CA CYS A 48 3.62 -4.89 -29.15
C CYS A 48 3.69 -6.34 -28.60
N GLY A 49 2.62 -6.81 -27.95
CA GLY A 49 2.62 -8.12 -27.30
C GLY A 49 3.23 -8.14 -25.89
N THR A 50 3.54 -6.97 -25.32
CA THR A 50 4.05 -6.85 -23.95
C THR A 50 3.15 -5.94 -23.10
N PRO A 51 3.18 -6.06 -21.75
CA PRO A 51 2.47 -5.12 -20.89
C PRO A 51 2.94 -3.66 -21.06
N SER A 52 4.19 -3.46 -21.47
CA SER A 52 4.74 -2.13 -21.80
C SER A 52 4.13 -1.58 -23.09
N GLY A 53 3.91 -2.43 -24.10
CA GLY A 53 3.18 -2.08 -25.32
C GLY A 53 1.72 -1.68 -25.04
N ALA A 54 1.01 -2.41 -24.19
CA ALA A 54 -0.36 -2.05 -23.78
C ALA A 54 -0.43 -0.67 -23.09
N LYS A 55 0.56 -0.36 -22.23
CA LYS A 55 0.68 0.97 -21.62
C LYS A 55 0.95 2.09 -22.64
N LYS A 56 1.71 1.80 -23.70
CA LYS A 56 1.97 2.74 -24.79
C LYS A 56 0.67 3.09 -25.51
N HIS A 57 -0.12 2.09 -25.91
CA HIS A 57 -1.45 2.31 -26.51
C HIS A 57 -2.35 3.21 -25.66
N ARG A 58 -2.41 2.97 -24.34
CA ARG A 58 -3.20 3.83 -23.43
C ARG A 58 -2.70 5.27 -23.36
N ARG A 59 -1.39 5.47 -23.38
CA ARG A 59 -0.78 6.82 -23.33
C ARG A 59 -1.04 7.60 -24.60
N GLU A 60 -0.98 6.92 -25.73
CA GLU A 60 -1.18 7.51 -27.06
C GLU A 60 -2.66 7.57 -27.46
N HIS A 61 -3.56 7.07 -26.61
CA HIS A 61 -4.99 6.96 -26.89
C HIS A 61 -5.31 6.21 -28.19
N THR A 62 -4.47 5.25 -28.56
CA THR A 62 -4.68 4.40 -29.74
C THR A 62 -5.38 3.09 -29.36
N GLU A 63 -6.08 2.49 -30.31
CA GLU A 63 -6.71 1.19 -30.10
C GLU A 63 -5.64 0.13 -29.79
N MET A 64 -5.86 -0.62 -28.71
CA MET A 64 -4.92 -1.64 -28.26
C MET A 64 -5.01 -2.87 -29.16
N CYS A 65 -3.90 -3.23 -29.81
CA CYS A 65 -3.83 -4.45 -30.61
C CYS A 65 -4.04 -5.71 -29.75
N GLN A 66 -4.51 -6.78 -30.39
CA GLN A 66 -4.82 -8.05 -29.72
C GLN A 66 -3.65 -8.62 -28.89
N PRO A 67 -2.40 -8.66 -29.38
CA PRO A 67 -1.26 -9.15 -28.58
C PRO A 67 -1.03 -8.36 -27.29
N CYS A 68 -1.19 -7.04 -27.33
CA CYS A 68 -1.05 -6.19 -26.14
C CYS A 68 -2.18 -6.44 -25.14
N ARG A 69 -3.41 -6.65 -25.63
CA ARG A 69 -4.58 -6.98 -24.81
C ARG A 69 -4.37 -8.31 -24.09
N ASP A 70 -3.87 -9.33 -24.80
CA ASP A 70 -3.59 -10.65 -24.23
C ASP A 70 -2.46 -10.61 -23.19
N ALA A 71 -1.41 -9.82 -23.44
CA ALA A 71 -0.31 -9.63 -22.50
C ALA A 71 -0.78 -8.92 -21.21
N GLU A 72 -1.66 -7.92 -21.32
CA GLU A 72 -2.23 -7.24 -20.16
C GLU A 72 -3.18 -8.15 -19.37
N ASN A 73 -4.04 -8.90 -20.07
CA ASN A 73 -4.91 -9.89 -19.46
C ASN A 73 -4.09 -10.98 -18.75
N GLY A 74 -3.02 -11.48 -19.38
CA GLY A 74 -2.09 -12.43 -18.79
C GLY A 74 -1.43 -11.89 -17.52
N LYS A 75 -0.96 -10.63 -17.54
CA LYS A 75 -0.44 -9.96 -16.35
C LYS A 75 -1.49 -9.83 -15.26
N SER A 76 -2.73 -9.46 -15.59
CA SER A 76 -3.84 -9.34 -14.64
C SER A 76 -4.17 -10.69 -14.00
N ARG A 77 -4.26 -11.76 -14.80
CA ARG A 77 -4.43 -13.14 -14.31
C ARG A 77 -3.28 -13.54 -13.39
N ASN A 78 -2.03 -13.30 -13.79
CA ASN A 78 -0.86 -13.63 -12.99
C ASN A 78 -0.83 -12.82 -11.68
N TRP A 79 -1.20 -11.54 -11.71
CA TRP A 79 -1.31 -10.72 -10.51
C TRP A 79 -2.41 -11.24 -9.57
N LYS A 80 -3.58 -11.63 -10.09
CA LYS A 80 -4.63 -12.26 -9.28
C LYS A 80 -4.18 -13.61 -8.73
N ALA A 81 -3.52 -14.44 -9.54
CA ALA A 81 -2.97 -15.72 -9.13
C ALA A 81 -1.90 -15.56 -8.04
N ASN A 82 -0.99 -14.60 -8.17
CA ASN A 82 0.04 -14.33 -7.17
C ASN A 82 -0.51 -13.63 -5.93
N LYS A 83 -1.48 -12.72 -6.06
CA LYS A 83 -2.14 -12.07 -4.93
C LYS A 83 -2.99 -13.05 -4.13
N ASN A 84 -3.59 -14.03 -4.80
CA ASN A 84 -4.28 -15.14 -4.16
C ASN A 84 -3.32 -16.28 -3.75
N GLY A 85 -2.14 -16.34 -4.36
CA GLY A 85 -1.08 -17.31 -4.09
C GLY A 85 -0.24 -16.95 -2.86
N THR A 86 -0.02 -15.66 -2.60
CA THR A 86 0.58 -15.19 -1.34
C THR A 86 -0.41 -15.19 -0.17
N THR A 87 -1.70 -15.46 -0.40
CA THR A 87 -2.70 -15.69 0.66
C THR A 87 -3.02 -17.16 0.90
N THR A 88 -2.35 -18.10 0.21
CA THR A 88 -2.53 -19.54 0.46
C THR A 88 -1.60 -20.11 1.54
N LEU A 89 -0.74 -19.30 2.15
CA LEU A 89 -0.23 -19.58 3.49
C LEU A 89 -1.21 -19.00 4.51
N GLY A 90 -2.31 -19.73 4.72
CA GLY A 90 -3.28 -19.43 5.77
C GLY A 90 -4.49 -18.63 5.32
N ARG A 91 -5.26 -19.14 4.34
CA ARG A 91 -6.71 -18.86 4.37
C ARG A 91 -7.14 -19.25 5.78
N PRO A 92 -7.58 -18.29 6.64
CA PRO A 92 -7.81 -18.60 8.04
C PRO A 92 -8.80 -19.74 8.07
N VAL A 93 -8.40 -20.84 8.72
CA VAL A 93 -9.29 -21.95 9.03
C VAL A 93 -10.58 -21.31 9.54
N THR A 94 -11.70 -21.66 8.92
CA THR A 94 -13.01 -21.10 9.27
C THR A 94 -13.12 -21.13 10.78
N LYS A 95 -13.18 -19.94 11.40
CA LYS A 95 -13.22 -19.83 12.87
C LYS A 95 -14.33 -20.75 13.40
N PRO A 96 -14.11 -21.48 14.51
CA PRO A 96 -15.15 -22.31 15.10
C PRO A 96 -16.41 -21.49 15.41
N CYS A 97 -17.54 -22.17 15.55
CA CYS A 97 -18.77 -21.60 16.09
C CYS A 97 -18.53 -20.96 17.47
N GLY A 98 -19.42 -20.07 17.89
CA GLY A 98 -19.23 -19.29 19.11
C GLY A 98 -18.34 -18.04 18.94
N THR A 99 -18.12 -17.59 17.70
CA THR A 99 -17.44 -16.32 17.42
C THR A 99 -18.34 -15.38 16.61
N PRO A 100 -18.22 -14.05 16.75
CA PRO A 100 -19.03 -13.11 15.96
C PRO A 100 -18.82 -13.29 14.46
N ALA A 101 -17.61 -13.68 14.06
CA ALA A 101 -17.28 -13.97 12.67
C ALA A 101 -17.96 -15.25 12.16
N ALA A 102 -18.20 -16.25 13.01
CA ALA A 102 -18.99 -17.42 12.66
C ALA A 102 -20.46 -17.04 12.47
N ALA A 103 -21.04 -16.26 13.39
CA ALA A 103 -22.41 -15.73 13.27
C ALA A 103 -22.63 -14.96 11.95
N GLU A 104 -21.65 -14.16 11.52
CA GLU A 104 -21.75 -13.44 10.25
C GLU A 104 -21.66 -14.36 9.03
N ARG A 105 -20.96 -15.48 9.12
CA ARG A 105 -20.99 -16.50 8.05
C ARG A 105 -22.36 -17.15 7.95
N HIS A 106 -22.98 -17.52 9.07
CA HIS A 106 -24.35 -18.06 9.09
C HIS A 106 -25.31 -17.11 8.36
N ARG A 107 -25.24 -15.81 8.67
CA ARG A 107 -26.04 -14.77 7.99
C ARG A 107 -25.76 -14.62 6.49
N LYS A 108 -24.53 -14.84 6.03
CA LYS A 108 -24.17 -14.72 4.61
C LYS A 108 -24.56 -15.94 3.79
N ASN A 109 -24.69 -17.09 4.44
CA ASN A 109 -25.06 -18.36 3.84
C ASN A 109 -26.55 -18.70 4.03
N ASP A 110 -27.33 -17.82 4.65
CA ASP A 110 -28.73 -18.05 5.04
C ASP A 110 -28.94 -19.30 5.93
N GLU A 111 -27.94 -19.61 6.76
CA GLU A 111 -28.00 -20.69 7.75
C GLU A 111 -28.54 -20.16 9.10
N PRO A 112 -29.33 -20.95 9.84
CA PRO A 112 -29.75 -20.57 11.18
C PRO A 112 -28.54 -20.42 12.11
N LEU A 113 -28.57 -19.43 12.99
CA LEU A 113 -27.50 -19.22 13.98
C LEU A 113 -27.64 -20.25 15.10
N ASP A 114 -26.51 -20.85 15.50
CA ASP A 114 -26.45 -21.61 16.74
C ASP A 114 -26.41 -20.69 17.98
N GLU A 115 -26.81 -21.21 19.14
CA GLU A 115 -26.89 -20.48 20.40
C GLU A 115 -25.55 -19.82 20.79
N ALA A 116 -24.44 -20.51 20.51
CA ALA A 116 -23.09 -20.02 20.83
C ALA A 116 -22.73 -18.78 19.97
N CYS A 117 -23.05 -18.82 18.68
CA CYS A 117 -22.84 -17.72 17.73
C CYS A 117 -23.76 -16.53 18.06
N GLU A 118 -25.01 -16.79 18.44
CA GLU A 118 -25.94 -15.75 18.87
C GLU A 118 -25.43 -15.03 20.14
N ALA A 119 -25.07 -15.78 21.19
CA ALA A 119 -24.52 -15.22 22.42
C ALA A 119 -23.23 -14.40 22.15
N ALA A 120 -22.35 -14.92 21.29
CA ALA A 120 -21.13 -14.22 20.89
C ALA A 120 -21.43 -12.92 20.15
N LEU A 121 -22.43 -12.90 19.27
CA LEU A 121 -22.84 -11.71 18.53
C LEU A 121 -23.45 -10.65 19.46
N ILE A 122 -24.29 -11.06 20.41
CA ILE A 122 -24.88 -10.17 21.43
C ILE A 122 -23.78 -9.50 22.24
N LYS A 123 -22.82 -10.28 22.75
CA LYS A 123 -21.68 -9.77 23.52
C LYS A 123 -20.85 -8.77 22.70
N TYR A 124 -20.50 -9.14 21.46
CA TYR A 124 -19.74 -8.26 20.57
C TYR A 124 -20.47 -6.94 20.28
N ASN A 125 -21.79 -6.99 20.06
CA ASN A 125 -22.59 -5.79 19.81
C ASN A 125 -22.65 -4.88 21.05
N ALA A 126 -22.80 -5.45 22.24
CA ALA A 126 -22.77 -4.70 23.50
C ALA A 126 -21.41 -4.00 23.71
N GLU A 127 -20.30 -4.73 23.53
CA GLU A 127 -18.94 -4.17 23.61
C GLU A 127 -18.70 -3.06 22.58
N ASN A 128 -19.12 -3.29 21.33
CA ASN A 128 -18.97 -2.31 20.26
C ASN A 128 -19.80 -1.05 20.53
N TYR A 129 -21.02 -1.19 21.07
CA TYR A 129 -21.85 -0.07 21.50
C TYR A 129 -21.15 0.78 22.56
N GLN A 130 -20.58 0.15 23.60
CA GLN A 130 -19.83 0.87 24.63
C GLN A 130 -18.61 1.60 24.05
N ARG A 131 -17.88 0.95 23.13
CA ARG A 131 -16.74 1.56 22.44
C ARG A 131 -17.14 2.79 21.62
N VAL A 132 -18.23 2.69 20.84
CA VAL A 132 -18.75 3.83 20.05
C VAL A 132 -19.19 4.97 20.97
N LYS A 133 -19.92 4.66 22.06
CA LYS A 133 -20.34 5.64 23.06
C LYS A 133 -19.14 6.35 23.71
N ALA A 134 -18.11 5.60 24.11
CA ALA A 134 -16.89 6.16 24.69
C ALA A 134 -16.15 7.08 23.72
N ARG A 135 -16.00 6.67 22.45
CA ARG A 135 -15.37 7.51 21.40
C ARG A 135 -16.15 8.79 21.14
N LYS A 136 -17.49 8.73 21.15
CA LYS A 136 -18.34 9.91 21.02
C LYS A 136 -18.11 10.88 22.18
N LYS A 137 -18.16 10.39 23.42
CA LYS A 137 -17.90 11.20 24.63
C LYS A 137 -16.50 11.82 24.60
N ALA A 138 -15.47 11.07 24.20
CA ALA A 138 -14.11 11.58 24.08
C ALA A 138 -14.00 12.69 23.02
N ARG A 139 -14.68 12.55 21.88
CA ARG A 139 -14.72 13.58 20.82
C ARG A 139 -15.44 14.85 21.30
N GLU A 140 -16.53 14.70 22.04
CA GLU A 140 -17.26 15.83 22.64
C GLU A 140 -16.40 16.56 23.68
N ALA A 141 -15.73 15.81 24.56
CA ALA A 141 -14.80 16.37 25.53
C ALA A 141 -13.62 17.10 24.88
N ALA A 142 -13.04 16.54 23.80
CA ALA A 142 -11.96 17.18 23.06
C ALA A 142 -12.40 18.51 22.42
N LYS A 143 -13.60 18.55 21.82
CA LYS A 143 -14.18 19.80 21.27
C LYS A 143 -14.43 20.83 22.37
N GLN A 144 -14.89 20.38 23.53
CA GLN A 144 -15.13 21.26 24.68
C GLN A 144 -13.81 21.85 25.20
N ALA A 145 -12.73 21.05 25.30
CA ALA A 145 -11.41 21.54 25.68
C ALA A 145 -10.87 22.57 24.69
N GLU A 146 -10.94 22.28 23.38
CA GLU A 146 -10.54 23.21 22.32
C GLU A 146 -11.30 24.55 22.39
N SER A 147 -12.60 24.51 22.72
CA SER A 147 -13.39 25.74 22.88
C SER A 147 -13.03 26.57 24.12
N LEU A 148 -12.47 25.96 25.16
CA LEU A 148 -12.03 26.65 26.37
C LEU A 148 -10.67 27.34 26.15
N ASP A 149 -9.76 26.72 25.40
CA ASP A 149 -8.43 27.31 25.10
C ASP A 149 -8.52 28.57 24.22
N VAL A 150 -9.51 28.67 23.34
CA VAL A 150 -9.72 29.86 22.49
C VAL A 150 -10.29 31.06 23.28
N ALA A 151 -10.89 30.80 24.43
CA ALA A 151 -11.51 31.83 25.28
C ALA A 151 -10.54 32.44 26.31
N ALA A 152 -9.34 31.88 26.46
CA ALA A 152 -8.30 32.31 27.40
C ALA A 152 -7.25 33.19 26.71
#